data_AF-X1F979-F1
#
_entry.id   AF-X1F979-F1
#
_cell.length_a   1.000
_cell.length_b   1.000
_cell.length_c   1.000
_cell.angle_alpha   90.00
_cell.angle_beta   90.00
_cell.angle_gamma   90.00
#
_symmetry.space_group_name_H-M   'P 1'
#
loop_
_entity.id
_entity.type
_entity.pdbx_description
1 polymer ?
#
loop_
_entity_poly.entity_id
_entity_poly.type
_entity_poly.pdbx_seq_one_letter_code
_entity_poly.pdbx_strand_id
1 'polypeptide(L)'
;MSNEERLDKYTKKKGILFGIGQFSDAIASQMFTIYVFTFYYAIVGLDINLITFGFILWSIWNAINDPLLGALSDRTKTKWGRRTPYLIASIIPLCIVIVLL
;
A
#
# COMPACT_ATOMS: atom_id res chain seq x y z
N MET A 1 20.56 20.46 18.98
CA MET A 1 20.79 19.70 17.74
C MET A 1 20.06 20.41 16.63
N SER A 2 20.81 21.05 15.72
CA SER A 2 20.27 21.81 14.59
C SER A 2 19.55 20.88 13.62
N ASN A 3 18.49 21.36 12.94
CA ASN A 3 17.74 20.56 11.95
C ASN A 3 18.62 20.04 10.79
N GLU A 4 19.76 20.68 10.53
CA GLU A 4 20.74 20.24 9.52
C GLU A 4 21.44 18.91 9.89
N GLU A 5 21.77 18.68 11.17
CA GLU A 5 22.43 17.43 11.61
C GLU A 5 21.53 16.19 11.50
N ARG A 6 20.20 16.38 11.40
CA ARG A 6 19.24 15.27 11.21
C ARG A 6 19.16 14.83 9.75
N LEU A 7 19.45 15.73 8.80
CA LEU A 7 19.43 15.44 7.36
C LEU A 7 20.69 14.68 6.92
N ASP A 8 21.83 14.94 7.55
CA ASP A 8 23.11 14.27 7.25
C ASP A 8 23.19 12.79 7.69
N LYS A 9 22.20 12.30 8.44
CA LYS A 9 22.19 10.92 8.96
C LYS A 9 21.45 9.91 8.07
N TYR A 10 21.12 10.28 6.84
CA TYR A 10 20.66 9.33 5.81
C TYR A 10 21.84 8.84 4.99
N THR A 11 22.54 7.82 5.51
CA THR A 11 23.54 7.07 4.76
C THR A 11 22.95 6.62 3.42
N LYS A 12 23.65 6.85 2.29
CA LYS A 12 23.21 6.45 0.93
C LYS A 12 22.66 5.01 0.88
N LYS A 13 23.25 4.10 1.67
CA LYS A 13 22.76 2.72 1.88
C LYS A 13 21.30 2.67 2.34
N LYS A 14 20.89 3.44 3.35
CA LYS A 14 19.49 3.48 3.83
C LYS A 14 18.53 4.00 2.76
N GLY A 15 18.93 5.00 1.98
CA GLY A 15 18.13 5.49 0.86
C GLY A 15 17.90 4.41 -0.20
N ILE A 16 18.96 3.67 -0.56
CA ILE A 16 18.86 2.55 -1.51
C ILE A 16 17.98 1.42 -0.96
N LEU A 17 18.16 1.01 0.30
CA LEU A 17 17.31 -0.01 0.92
C LEU A 17 15.83 0.41 0.97
N PHE A 18 15.56 1.68 1.29
CA PHE A 18 14.21 2.22 1.28
C PHE A 18 13.61 2.22 -0.13
N GLY A 19 14.39 2.61 -1.14
CA GLY A 19 13.98 2.57 -2.54
C GLY A 19 13.64 1.16 -3.03
N ILE A 20 14.45 0.16 -2.66
CA ILE A 20 14.19 -1.26 -3.01
C ILE A 20 12.90 -1.75 -2.35
N GLY A 21 12.66 -1.39 -1.09
CA GLY A 21 11.41 -1.71 -0.39
C GLY A 21 10.20 -1.12 -1.11
N GLN A 22 10.26 0.17 -1.43
CA GLN A 22 9.18 0.87 -2.14
C GLN A 22 8.95 0.31 -3.54
N PHE A 23 10.02 -0.08 -4.24
CA PHE A 23 9.93 -0.68 -5.56
C PHE A 23 9.19 -2.02 -5.54
N SER A 24 9.48 -2.85 -4.54
CA SER A 24 8.81 -4.15 -4.38
C SER A 24 7.31 -4.00 -4.13
N ASP A 25 6.94 -3.05 -3.26
CA ASP A 25 5.55 -2.71 -2.95
C ASP A 25 4.79 -2.16 -4.16
N ALA A 26 5.43 -1.27 -4.94
CA ALA A 26 4.87 -0.72 -6.17
C ALA A 26 4.62 -1.81 -7.24
N ILE A 27 5.56 -2.73 -7.41
CA ILE A 27 5.38 -3.86 -8.35
C ILE A 27 4.22 -4.75 -7.91
N ALA A 28 4.17 -5.14 -6.64
CA ALA A 28 3.11 -6.01 -6.14
C ALA A 28 1.72 -5.39 -6.38
N SER A 29 1.58 -4.10 -6.06
CA SER A 29 0.34 -3.34 -6.28
C SER A 29 -0.04 -3.25 -7.77
N GLN A 30 0.94 -3.03 -8.64
CA GLN A 30 0.71 -2.94 -10.07
C GLN A 30 0.33 -4.29 -10.70
N MET A 31 0.98 -5.38 -10.27
CA MET A 31 0.67 -6.74 -10.72
C MET A 31 -0.75 -7.13 -10.31
N PHE A 32 -1.15 -6.83 -9.07
CA PHE A 32 -2.51 -7.06 -8.61
C PHE A 32 -3.53 -6.29 -9.47
N THR A 33 -3.26 -5.02 -9.77
CA THR A 33 -4.13 -4.18 -10.60
C THR A 33 -4.32 -4.77 -12.00
N ILE A 34 -3.23 -5.20 -12.65
CA ILE A 34 -3.29 -5.81 -13.99
C ILE A 34 -4.02 -7.14 -13.94
N TYR A 35 -3.78 -7.95 -12.91
CA TYR A 35 -4.44 -9.25 -12.72
C TYR A 35 -5.96 -9.09 -12.59
N VAL A 36 -6.42 -8.20 -11.70
CA VAL A 36 -7.85 -7.93 -11.49
C VAL A 36 -8.50 -7.44 -12.80
N PHE A 37 -7.88 -6.48 -13.48
CA PHE A 37 -8.40 -5.99 -14.76
C PHE A 37 -8.52 -7.12 -15.78
N THR A 38 -7.46 -7.91 -15.96
CA THR A 38 -7.41 -9.01 -16.93
C THR A 38 -8.41 -10.11 -16.59
N PHE A 39 -8.58 -10.45 -15.32
CA PHE A 39 -9.56 -11.44 -14.86
C PHE A 39 -10.99 -11.01 -15.22
N TYR A 40 -11.38 -9.79 -14.86
CA TYR A 40 -12.74 -9.31 -15.14
C TYR A 40 -12.99 -9.05 -16.63
N TYR A 41 -11.98 -8.60 -17.37
CA TYR A 41 -12.10 -8.35 -18.80
C TYR A 41 -12.08 -9.64 -19.63
N ALA A 42 -11.06 -10.49 -19.47
CA ALA A 42 -10.78 -11.60 -20.37
C ALA A 42 -11.43 -12.92 -19.93
N ILE A 43 -11.61 -13.16 -18.63
CA ILE A 43 -12.17 -14.42 -18.10
C ILE A 43 -13.67 -14.26 -17.84
N VAL A 44 -14.07 -13.21 -17.11
CA VAL A 44 -15.49 -12.94 -16.82
C VAL A 44 -16.22 -12.33 -18.01
N GLY A 45 -15.51 -11.60 -18.88
CA GLY A 45 -16.11 -10.96 -20.05
C GLY A 45 -16.95 -9.72 -19.71
N LEU A 46 -16.61 -9.01 -18.63
CA LEU A 46 -17.34 -7.82 -18.19
C LEU A 46 -17.11 -6.65 -19.17
N ASP A 47 -18.12 -5.80 -19.34
CA ASP A 47 -17.98 -4.54 -20.10
C ASP A 47 -16.90 -3.65 -19.45
N ILE A 48 -16.01 -3.10 -20.28
CA ILE A 48 -14.94 -2.21 -19.86
C ILE A 48 -15.45 -0.97 -19.11
N ASN A 49 -16.67 -0.51 -19.39
CA ASN A 49 -17.31 0.59 -18.67
C ASN A 49 -17.54 0.25 -17.20
N LEU A 50 -17.98 -0.98 -16.91
CA LEU A 50 -18.22 -1.44 -15.54
C LEU A 50 -16.90 -1.65 -14.79
N ILE A 51 -15.89 -2.21 -15.46
CA ILE A 51 -14.55 -2.39 -14.89
C ILE A 51 -13.95 -1.03 -14.52
N THR A 52 -14.01 -0.06 -15.43
CA THR A 52 -13.50 1.30 -15.22
C THR A 52 -14.22 1.98 -14.06
N PHE A 53 -15.56 1.86 -13.99
CA PHE A 53 -16.33 2.37 -12.86
C PHE A 53 -15.91 1.74 -11.52
N GLY A 54 -15.66 0.43 -11.51
CA GLY A 54 -15.12 -0.26 -10.34
C GLY A 54 -13.75 0.29 -9.90
N PHE A 55 -12.84 0.53 -10.85
CA PHE A 55 -11.54 1.14 -10.54
C PHE A 55 -11.67 2.58 -10.03
N ILE A 56 -12.61 3.38 -10.54
CA ILE A 56 -12.87 4.73 -10.03
C ILE A 56 -13.32 4.68 -8.57
N LEU A 57 -14.27 3.81 -8.24
CA LEU A 57 -14.73 3.62 -6.86
C LEU A 57 -13.59 3.16 -5.95
N TRP A 58 -12.76 2.23 -6.43
CA TRP A 58 -11.56 1.77 -5.71
C TRP A 58 -10.57 2.92 -5.46
N SER A 59 -10.31 3.77 -6.45
CA SER A 59 -9.44 4.94 -6.29
C SER A 59 -10.00 5.95 -5.28
N ILE A 60 -11.31 6.24 -5.31
CA ILE A 60 -11.96 7.13 -4.34
C ILE A 60 -11.83 6.56 -2.93
N TRP A 61 -12.06 5.25 -2.78
CA TRP A 61 -11.91 4.57 -1.50
C TRP A 61 -10.49 4.69 -0.94
N ASN A 62 -9.46 4.46 -1.77
CA ASN A 62 -8.06 4.63 -1.34
C ASN A 62 -7.72 6.08 -1.00
N ALA A 63 -8.20 7.05 -1.77
CA ALA A 63 -7.99 8.47 -1.50
C ALA A 63 -8.51 8.90 -0.12
N ILE A 64 -9.53 8.21 0.41
CA ILE A 64 -10.07 8.44 1.75
C ILE A 64 -9.30 7.64 2.81
N ASN A 65 -8.99 6.37 2.53
CA ASN A 65 -8.32 5.50 3.50
C ASN A 65 -6.88 5.89 3.77
N ASP A 66 -6.12 6.33 2.76
CA ASP A 66 -4.69 6.61 2.92
C ASP A 66 -4.46 7.74 3.95
N PRO A 67 -5.18 8.89 3.88
CA PRO A 67 -5.10 9.91 4.93
C PRO A 67 -5.61 9.44 6.30
N LEU A 68 -6.68 8.65 6.32
CA LEU A 68 -7.29 8.16 7.56
C LEU A 68 -6.33 7.22 8.32
N LEU A 69 -5.74 6.26 7.62
CA LEU A 69 -4.72 5.37 8.15
C LEU A 69 -3.45 6.12 8.53
N GLY A 70 -3.05 7.13 7.75
CA GLY A 70 -1.94 8.01 8.09
C GLY A 70 -2.15 8.72 9.43
N ALA A 71 -3.31 9.37 9.59
CA ALA A 71 -3.67 10.07 10.82
C ALA A 71 -3.81 9.12 12.02
N LEU A 72 -4.37 7.92 11.81
CA LEU A 72 -4.55 6.91 12.85
C LEU A 72 -3.19 6.33 13.29
N SER A 73 -2.33 5.99 12.34
CA SER A 73 -0.95 5.53 12.59
C SER A 73 -0.15 6.57 13.38
N ASP A 74 -0.26 7.85 13.03
CA ASP A 74 0.48 8.91 13.73
C ASP A 74 0.00 9.12 15.17
N ARG A 75 -1.28 8.85 15.47
CA ARG A 75 -1.82 8.94 16.83
C ARG A 75 -1.50 7.73 17.71
N THR A 76 -1.01 6.64 17.13
CA THR A 76 -0.80 5.38 17.85
C THR A 76 0.54 5.36 18.58
N LYS A 77 0.50 5.30 19.91
CA LYS A 77 1.69 5.17 20.76
C LYS A 77 1.78 3.76 21.34
N THR A 78 2.42 2.87 20.60
CA THR A 78 2.67 1.48 20.99
C THR A 78 4.13 1.21 21.28
N LYS A 79 4.38 0.22 22.15
CA LYS A 79 5.71 -0.22 22.60
C LYS A 79 6.64 -0.63 21.43
N TRP A 80 6.05 -1.05 20.31
CA TRP A 80 6.74 -1.56 19.12
C TRP A 80 6.91 -0.51 18.02
N GLY A 81 6.58 0.76 18.29
CA GLY A 81 6.60 1.87 17.33
C GLY A 81 5.21 2.21 16.77
N ARG A 82 5.14 3.32 16.02
CA ARG A 82 3.89 3.91 15.47
C ARG A 82 3.24 3.10 14.35
N ARG A 83 4.04 2.61 13.39
CA ARG A 83 3.57 1.95 12.15
C ARG A 83 3.55 0.42 12.23
N THR A 84 4.37 -0.16 13.09
CA THR A 84 4.54 -1.61 13.27
C THR A 84 3.24 -2.37 13.63
N PRO A 85 2.35 -1.90 14.53
CA PRO A 85 1.13 -2.64 14.82
C PRO A 85 0.17 -2.71 13.62
N TYR A 86 0.12 -1.68 12.78
CA TYR A 86 -0.71 -1.66 11.57
C TYR A 86 -0.18 -2.63 10.52
N LEU A 87 1.14 -2.68 10.33
CA LEU A 87 1.78 -3.63 9.43
C LEU A 87 1.56 -5.09 9.85
N ILE A 88 1.60 -5.38 11.15
CA ILE A 88 1.35 -6.75 11.64
C ILE A 88 -0.13 -7.10 11.52
N ALA A 89 -1.01 -6.16 11.88
CA ALA A 89 -2.45 -6.35 11.78
C ALA A 89 -2.91 -6.54 10.32
N SER A 90 -2.24 -5.91 9.35
CA SER A 90 -2.58 -6.05 7.92
C SER A 90 -2.14 -7.36 7.29
N ILE A 91 -1.17 -8.08 7.86
CA ILE A 91 -0.72 -9.39 7.35
C ILE A 91 -1.87 -10.41 7.36
N ILE A 92 -2.65 -10.46 8.45
CA ILE A 92 -3.74 -11.42 8.61
C ILE A 92 -4.82 -11.28 7.50
N PRO A 93 -5.44 -10.11 7.30
CA PRO A 93 -6.43 -9.94 6.24
C PRO A 93 -5.80 -10.10 4.85
N LEU A 94 -4.55 -9.68 4.64
CA LEU A 94 -3.87 -9.85 3.36
C LEU A 94 -3.67 -11.34 3.01
N CYS A 95 -3.24 -12.16 3.96
CA CYS A 95 -3.12 -13.61 3.78
C CYS A 95 -4.47 -14.26 3.46
N ILE A 96 -5.54 -13.86 4.14
CA ILE A 96 -6.88 -14.39 3.89
C ILE A 96 -7.33 -14.05 2.46
N VAL A 97 -7.15 -12.81 2.03
CA VAL A 97 -7.53 -12.37 0.67
C VAL A 97 -6.72 -13.12 -0.39
N ILE A 98 -5.41 -13.28 -0.21
CA ILE A 98 -4.56 -14.00 -1.18
C ILE A 98 -4.95 -15.47 -1.31
N VAL A 99 -5.37 -16.13 -0.23
CA VAL A 99 -5.80 -17.54 -0.28
C VAL A 99 -7.16 -17.70 -0.95
N LEU A 100 -8.03 -16.70 -0.84
CA LEU A 100 -9.38 -16.73 -1.39
C LEU A 100 -9.47 -16.25 -2.85
N LEU A 101 -8.47 -15.50 -3.32
CA LEU A 101 -8.34 -14.99 -4.69
C LEU A 101 -7.74 -16.05 -5.62
#